data_AF-A0A8S2Z9Y2-F1
#
_entry.id   AF-A0A8S2Z9Y2-F1
#
_cell.length_a   1.000
_cell.length_b   1.000
_cell.length_c   1.000
_cell.angle_alpha   90.00
_cell.angle_beta   90.00
_cell.angle_gamma   90.00
#
_symmetry.space_group_name_H-M   'P 1'
#
loop_
_entity.id
_entity.type
_entity.pdbx_description
1 polymer ?
#
loop_
_entity_poly.entity_id
_entity_poly.type
_entity_poly.pdbx_seq_one_letter_code
_entity_poly.pdbx_strand_id
1 'polypeptide(L)' 'GNCNIYTYDRAYRKFEKSELNPGDIIIATNIAGRGTDLTIVKLLEANGGLHVILSYMPGNLRVQQQVFGRTARGGKR' A
#
# COMPACT_ATOMS: atom_id res chain seq x y z
N GLY A 1 7.89 0.24 -19.31
CA GLY A 1 8.63 0.43 -18.06
C GLY A 1 8.43 -0.81 -17.20
N ASN A 2 9.45 -1.24 -16.46
CA ASN A 2 9.31 -2.41 -15.59
C ASN A 2 8.28 -2.16 -14.49
N CYS A 3 7.42 -3.15 -14.26
CA CYS A 3 6.45 -3.16 -13.17
C CYS A 3 6.76 -4.36 -12.28
N ASN A 4 6.93 -4.11 -10.98
CA ASN A 4 7.16 -5.17 -10.01
C ASN A 4 5.87 -5.42 -9.25
N ILE A 5 5.35 -6.65 -9.31
CA ILE A 5 4.12 -7.02 -8.63
C ILE A 5 4.45 -7.86 -7.40
N TYR A 6 3.95 -7.41 -6.26
CA TYR A 6 4.09 -8.09 -4.97
C TYR A 6 2.72 -8.53 -4.48
N THR A 7 2.60 -9.79 -4.06
CA THR A 7 1.37 -10.30 -3.44
C THR A 7 1.62 -10.55 -1.96
N TYR A 8 0.72 -10.03 -1.12
CA TYR A 8 0.83 -10.12 0.32
C TYR A 8 -0.38 -10.81 0.94
N ASP A 9 -0.09 -11.98 1.52
CA ASP A 9 -1.03 -12.89 2.14
C ASP A 9 -0.40 -13.34 3.46
N ARG A 10 -1.02 -12.96 4.58
CA ARG A 10 -0.46 -13.22 5.92
C ARG A 10 -0.21 -14.72 6.22
N ALA A 11 -0.92 -15.63 5.55
CA ALA A 11 -0.83 -17.06 5.76
C ALA A 11 0.28 -17.71 4.92
N TYR A 12 0.55 -17.21 3.71
CA TYR A 12 1.42 -17.93 2.76
C TYR A 12 2.56 -17.09 2.15
N ARG A 13 2.44 -15.77 2.06
CA ARG A 13 3.42 -14.90 1.38
C ARG A 13 3.65 -13.64 2.17
N LYS A 14 4.85 -13.44 2.70
CA LYS A 14 5.24 -12.19 3.38
C LYS A 14 5.69 -11.13 2.39
N PHE A 15 5.40 -9.87 2.72
CA PHE A 15 5.95 -8.72 2.03
C PHE A 15 7.17 -8.20 2.79
N GLU A 16 8.36 -8.28 2.18
CA GLU A 16 9.64 -7.99 2.84
C GLU A 16 10.32 -6.72 2.33
N LYS A 17 9.69 -6.00 1.40
CA LYS A 17 10.25 -4.76 0.86
C LYS A 17 9.98 -3.62 1.83
N SER A 18 11.05 -2.97 2.28
CA SER A 18 10.99 -1.85 3.23
C SER A 18 10.74 -0.50 2.57
N GLU A 19 11.07 -0.35 1.28
CA GLU A 19 10.99 0.92 0.56
C GLU A 19 10.44 0.75 -0.87
N LEU A 20 9.44 1.56 -1.24
CA LEU A 20 8.70 1.48 -2.50
C LEU A 20 9.22 2.47 -3.54
N ASN A 21 9.27 2.00 -4.78
CA ASN A 21 9.70 2.73 -5.97
C ASN A 21 8.54 2.94 -6.95
N PRO A 22 8.64 3.92 -7.87
CA PRO A 22 7.70 4.04 -8.97
C PRO A 22 7.58 2.74 -9.77
N GLY A 23 6.35 2.33 -10.08
CA GLY A 23 6.07 1.09 -10.82
C GLY A 23 5.90 -0.17 -9.96
N ASP A 24 6.12 -0.07 -8.64
CA ASP A 24 5.77 -1.14 -7.71
C ASP A 24 4.25 -1.22 -7.51
N ILE A 25 3.69 -2.43 -7.61
CA ILE A 25 2.28 -2.72 -7.34
C ILE A 25 2.22 -3.74 -6.22
N ILE A 26 1.47 -3.43 -5.16
CA ILE A 26 1.23 -4.35 -4.04
C ILE A 26 -0.24 -4.74 -4.05
N ILE A 27 -0.48 -6.05 -4.03
CA ILE A 27 -1.82 -6.63 -3.88
C ILE A 27 -1.85 -7.34 -2.53
N ALA A 28 -2.66 -6.84 -1.61
CA ALA A 28 -2.76 -7.38 -0.26
C ALA A 28 -4.22 -7.69 0.11
N THR A 29 -4.43 -8.74 0.89
CA THR A 29 -5.71 -8.90 1.59
C THR A 29 -5.83 -7.85 2.69
N ASN A 30 -7.07 -7.48 3.05
CA ASN A 30 -7.34 -6.47 4.08
C ASN A 30 -6.59 -6.75 5.41
N ILE A 31 -6.46 -8.03 5.77
CA ILE A 31 -5.78 -8.46 7.00
C ILE A 31 -4.27 -8.43 6.84
N ALA A 32 -3.73 -8.86 5.69
CA ALA A 32 -2.29 -8.96 5.49
C ALA A 32 -1.62 -7.60 5.64
N GLY A 33 -2.12 -6.57 4.96
CA GLY A 33 -1.51 -5.23 5.00
C GLY A 33 -1.55 -4.56 6.38
N ARG A 34 -2.37 -4.99 7.33
CA ARG A 34 -2.61 -4.28 8.60
C ARG A 34 -1.33 -4.22 9.45
N GLY A 35 -0.93 -3.01 9.82
CA GLY A 35 0.26 -2.77 10.64
C GLY A 35 1.58 -2.80 9.87
N THR A 36 1.54 -3.01 8.55
CA THR A 36 2.72 -2.83 7.69
C THR A 36 2.95 -1.35 7.43
N ASP A 37 4.14 -0.88 7.79
CA ASP A 37 4.59 0.45 7.42
C ASP A 37 5.20 0.41 6.01
N LEU A 38 4.73 1.29 5.13
CA LEU A 38 5.20 1.38 3.75
C LEU A 38 5.96 2.70 3.58
N THR A 39 7.28 2.60 3.46
CA THR A 39 8.12 3.78 3.16
C THR A 39 8.21 3.95 1.66
N ILE A 40 8.13 5.18 1.17
CA ILE A 40 8.27 5.53 -0.24
C ILE A 40 9.57 6.30 -0.47
N VAL A 41 10.22 6.09 -1.62
CA VAL A 41 11.36 6.91 -2.06
C VAL A 41 10.93 8.33 -2.44
N LYS A 42 11.86 9.28 -2.38
CA LYS A 42 11.61 10.69 -2.77
C LYS A 42 11.04 10.84 -4.18
N LEU A 43 11.47 10.01 -5.13
CA LEU A 43 10.96 10.04 -6.50
C LEU A 43 9.47 9.67 -6.57
N LEU A 44 9.04 8.71 -5.75
CA LEU A 44 7.64 8.31 -5.69
C LEU A 44 6.78 9.41 -5.04
N GLU A 45 7.28 10.04 -3.96
CA GLU A 45 6.65 11.20 -3.34
C GLU A 45 6.51 12.40 -4.30
N ALA A 46 7.57 12.71 -5.06
CA ALA A 46 7.54 13.76 -6.08
C ALA A 46 6.53 13.49 -7.20
N ASN A 47 6.19 12.21 -7.43
CA ASN A 47 5.20 11.77 -8.41
C ASN A 47 3.77 11.68 -7.83
N GLY A 48 3.53 12.20 -6.63
CA GLY A 48 2.20 12.21 -5.99
C GLY A 48 1.96 11.07 -5.01
N GLY A 49 3.00 10.30 -4.67
CA GLY A 49 2.95 9.39 -3.54
C GLY A 49 2.36 8.02 -3.81
N LEU A 50 1.91 7.37 -2.73
CA LEU A 50 1.24 6.08 -2.79
C LEU A 50 -0.24 6.27 -3.14
N HIS A 51 -0.70 5.62 -4.19
CA HIS A 51 -2.12 5.52 -4.50
C HIS A 51 -2.69 4.20 -3.99
N VAL A 52 -3.85 4.23 -3.35
CA VAL A 52 -4.48 3.05 -2.76
C VAL A 52 -5.84 2.80 -3.40
N ILE A 53 -6.03 1.59 -3.89
CA ILE A 53 -7.28 1.12 -4.50
C ILE A 53 -7.90 0.08 -3.57
N LEU A 54 -9.20 0.24 -3.32
CA LEU A 54 -10.00 -0.73 -2.60
C LEU A 54 -10.86 -1.51 -3.61
N SER A 55 -10.59 -2.80 -3.77
CA SER A 55 -11.20 -3.64 -4.82
C SER A 55 -12.54 -4.29 -4.42
N TYR A 56 -13.06 -4.00 -3.23
CA TYR A 56 -14.33 -4.54 -2.74
C TYR A 56 -15.04 -3.51 -1.87
N MET A 57 -16.36 -3.69 -1.68
CA MET A 57 -17.15 -2.83 -0.79
C MET A 57 -17.08 -3.36 0.65
N PRO A 58 -16.46 -2.65 1.61
CA PRO A 58 -16.45 -3.09 3.00
C PRO A 58 -17.81 -2.86 3.63
N GLY A 59 -18.25 -3.77 4.49
CA GLY A 59 -19.49 -3.60 5.26
C GLY A 59 -19.44 -2.49 6.32
N ASN A 60 -18.34 -1.75 6.45
CA ASN A 60 -18.14 -0.71 7.44
C ASN A 60 -17.22 0.41 6.92
N LEU A 61 -17.65 1.67 7.08
CA LEU A 61 -16.91 2.89 6.73
C LEU A 61 -15.52 3.00 7.39
N ARG A 62 -15.37 2.52 8.63
CA ARG A 62 -14.09 2.47 9.36
C ARG A 62 -13.01 1.71 8.58
N VAL A 63 -13.38 0.64 7.87
CA VAL A 63 -12.42 -0.12 7.06
C VAL A 63 -11.95 0.71 5.87
N GLN A 64 -12.87 1.43 5.21
CA GLN A 64 -12.51 2.33 4.10
C GLN A 64 -11.55 3.43 4.57
N GLN A 65 -11.85 4.08 5.69
CA GLN A 65 -11.00 5.14 6.25
C GLN A 65 -9.58 4.65 6.59
N GLN A 66 -9.45 3.43 7.13
CA GLN A 66 -8.13 2.84 7.43
C GLN A 66 -7.31 2.54 6.17
N VAL A 67 -7.97 2.22 5.06
CA VAL A 67 -7.31 1.96 3.78
C VAL A 67 -6.79 3.26 3.18
N PHE A 68 -7.60 4.31 3.14
CA PHE A 68 -7.18 5.61 2.62
C PHE A 68 -6.14 6.31 3.52
N GLY A 69 -6.18 6.09 4.84
CA GLY A 69 -5.15 6.60 5.76
C GLY A 69 -3.73 6.05 5.54
N ARG A 70 -3.55 5.11 4.59
CA ARG A 70 -2.21 4.63 4.16
C ARG A 70 -1.52 5.57 3.19
N THR A 71 -2.27 6.46 2.52
CA THR A 71 -1.70 7.52 1.69
C THR A 71 -1.30 8.68 2.59
N ALA A 72 -0.24 9.41 2.25
CA ALA A 72 0.17 10.64 2.96
C ALA A 72 0.57 10.51 4.45
N ARG A 73 1.07 9.34 4.89
CA ARG A 73 1.51 9.14 6.28
C ARG A 73 2.66 10.11 6.65
N GLY A 74 2.43 10.97 7.63
CA GLY A 74 3.41 11.96 8.12
C GLY A 74 3.48 13.26 7.33
N GLY A 75 2.44 13.62 6.57
CA GLY A 75 2.40 14.85 5.76
C GLY A 75 3.07 14.72 4.40
N LYS A 76 3.51 13.50 4.05
CA LYS A 76 3.96 13.15 2.71
C LYS A 76 2.80 13.31 1.72
N ARG A 77 3.10 13.58 0.45
CA ARG A 77 2.09 13.62 -0.61
C ARG A 77 1.79 12.23 -1.12
#